data_AF-A0A523QNZ0-F1
#
_entry.id   AF-A0A523QNZ0-F1
#
_cell.length_a   1.000
_cell.length_b   1.000
_cell.length_c   1.000
_cell.angle_alpha   90.00
_cell.angle_beta   90.00
_cell.angle_gamma   90.00
#
_symmetry.space_group_name_H-M   'P 1'
#
loop_
_entity.id
_entity.type
_entity.pdbx_description
1 polymer ?
#
loop_
_entity_poly.entity_id
_entity_poly.type
_entity_poly.pdbx_seq_one_letter_code
_entity_poly.pdbx_strand_id
1 'polypeptide(L)'
;EASSRVRIKFYTMPTSLREAKQQAEIKRKDKDTALTAQEYDRAAELREQELQLEEKIRKLDEEWQAEKGEDKPLVTAENIAEVVGMWTGIPVVQLADDETSRLLNMEEVMHRRIIGQDEAINTIAKAIRRARAGLKDPRRPIGNFIFLGPTGVGKTELVRALAEFMFGGEDTLIRLDMSEFMEKFAVSRLVGAPPGYVGYEEGGQLTEAVRRKSYCCILLDEIEKAHPDVFNLLLQIFDDGHLTDAKGRRVDFRNSIIVMTSNVGAEMIRKGTVLGFTPGANQAKTREQTYEKMKENLLNEMKKTFRPEFLNRVDGVVVFHSLTREQIRQIVDLMLTSVTQQLKEKGITLEVTEAAKDFLGEKGYDELYGARPLRRAIQDMVEDKLSEDLLRGNFQSGDTVVVDLEGDQIVVHPTTAVGALMGEET
;
A
#
# COMPACT_ATOMS: atom_id res chain seq x y z
N GLU A 1 3.40 -6.70 28.66
CA GLU A 1 2.32 -7.28 27.84
C GLU A 1 2.69 -8.63 27.24
N ALA A 2 3.83 -8.77 26.54
CA ALA A 2 4.33 -10.06 26.06
C ALA A 2 4.39 -11.13 27.16
N SER A 3 4.93 -10.81 28.34
CA SER A 3 4.94 -11.72 29.50
C SER A 3 3.53 -12.13 29.95
N SER A 4 2.56 -11.21 29.94
CA SER A 4 1.17 -11.51 30.29
C SER A 4 0.53 -12.42 29.26
N ARG A 5 0.77 -12.19 27.97
CA ARG A 5 0.25 -12.98 26.85
C ARG A 5 0.83 -14.40 26.81
N VAL A 6 2.15 -14.53 26.98
CA VAL A 6 2.82 -15.84 27.09
C VAL A 6 2.25 -16.61 28.29
N ARG A 7 2.08 -15.93 29.43
CA ARG A 7 1.46 -16.52 30.62
C ARG A 7 0.00 -16.94 30.35
N ILE A 8 -0.81 -16.11 29.69
CA ILE A 8 -2.17 -16.48 29.31
C ILE A 8 -2.15 -17.71 28.39
N LYS A 9 -1.40 -17.71 27.30
CA LYS A 9 -1.30 -18.88 26.40
C LYS A 9 -0.86 -20.15 27.14
N PHE A 10 0.14 -20.05 28.02
CA PHE A 10 0.67 -21.17 28.78
C PHE A 10 -0.30 -21.74 29.82
N TYR A 11 -1.12 -20.89 30.46
CA TYR A 11 -2.10 -21.32 31.46
C TYR A 11 -3.51 -21.54 30.90
N THR A 12 -3.76 -21.20 29.63
CA THR A 12 -5.06 -21.44 28.99
C THR A 12 -5.22 -22.92 28.67
N MET A 13 -6.35 -23.48 29.08
CA MET A 13 -6.71 -24.87 28.81
C MET A 13 -6.86 -25.09 27.29
N PRO A 14 -6.30 -26.17 26.71
CA PRO A 14 -6.48 -26.51 25.30
C PRO A 14 -7.97 -26.61 24.94
N THR A 15 -8.32 -26.18 23.73
CA THR A 15 -9.71 -26.19 23.25
C THR A 15 -10.32 -27.58 23.31
N SER A 16 -9.55 -28.61 22.95
CA SER A 16 -9.95 -30.02 23.02
C SER A 16 -10.32 -30.48 24.44
N LEU A 17 -9.56 -30.06 25.45
CA LEU A 17 -9.82 -30.39 26.86
C LEU A 17 -11.04 -29.63 27.40
N ARG A 18 -11.21 -28.37 26.99
CA ARG A 18 -12.37 -27.55 27.35
C ARG A 18 -13.66 -28.13 26.75
N GLU A 19 -13.65 -28.51 25.47
CA GLU A 19 -14.77 -29.14 24.79
C GLU A 19 -15.15 -30.49 25.42
N ALA A 20 -14.15 -31.32 25.75
CA ALA A 20 -14.38 -32.60 26.42
C ALA A 20 -15.05 -32.42 27.79
N LYS A 21 -14.59 -31.46 28.62
CA LYS A 21 -15.21 -31.13 29.91
C LYS A 21 -16.65 -30.63 29.75
N GLN A 22 -16.92 -29.81 28.75
CA GLN A 22 -18.26 -29.31 28.46
C GLN A 22 -19.21 -30.44 28.02
N GLN A 23 -18.75 -31.36 27.17
CA GLN A 23 -19.53 -32.51 26.76
C GLN A 23 -19.83 -33.45 27.93
N ALA A 24 -18.86 -33.69 28.82
CA ALA A 24 -19.07 -34.51 30.01
C ALA A 24 -20.13 -33.90 30.94
N GLU A 25 -20.12 -32.59 31.16
CA GLU A 25 -21.16 -31.90 31.93
C GLU A 25 -22.56 -32.04 31.31
N ILE A 26 -22.67 -31.92 30.00
CA ILE A 26 -23.95 -32.10 29.28
C ILE A 26 -24.45 -33.54 29.50
N LYS A 27 -23.59 -34.54 29.29
CA LYS A 27 -23.95 -35.95 29.47
C LYS A 27 -24.32 -36.28 30.91
N ARG A 28 -23.68 -35.65 31.88
CA ARG A 28 -24.04 -35.77 33.30
C ARG A 28 -25.44 -35.23 33.59
N LYS A 29 -25.78 -34.06 33.07
CA LYS A 29 -27.14 -33.47 33.21
C LYS A 29 -28.21 -34.31 32.51
N ASP A 30 -27.92 -34.79 31.31
CA ASP A 30 -28.82 -35.66 30.55
C ASP A 30 -29.08 -36.97 31.30
N LYS A 31 -28.03 -37.56 31.90
CA LYS A 31 -28.14 -38.77 32.73
C LYS A 31 -29.00 -38.53 33.96
N ASP A 32 -28.80 -37.43 34.68
CA ASP A 32 -29.59 -37.09 35.88
C ASP A 32 -31.08 -36.85 35.53
N THR A 33 -31.34 -36.29 34.34
CA THR A 33 -32.69 -36.11 33.80
C THR A 33 -33.35 -37.45 33.47
N ALA A 34 -32.61 -38.35 32.79
CA ALA A 34 -33.09 -39.70 32.46
C ALA A 34 -33.37 -40.54 33.73
N LEU A 35 -32.54 -40.41 34.77
CA LEU A 35 -32.77 -41.06 36.07
C LEU A 35 -34.04 -40.54 36.75
N THR A 36 -34.30 -39.24 36.67
CA THR A 36 -35.51 -38.61 37.23
C THR A 36 -36.76 -39.04 36.47
N ALA A 37 -36.64 -39.25 35.15
CA ALA A 37 -37.70 -39.76 34.29
C ALA A 37 -37.89 -41.28 34.34
N GLN A 38 -37.11 -42.00 35.17
CA GLN A 38 -37.10 -43.47 35.26
C GLN A 38 -36.73 -44.19 33.95
N GLU A 39 -36.03 -43.53 33.04
CA GLU A 39 -35.49 -44.09 31.80
C GLU A 39 -34.14 -44.78 32.06
N TYR A 40 -34.17 -45.96 32.72
CA TYR A 40 -32.96 -46.63 33.21
C TYR A 40 -31.98 -47.06 32.12
N ASP A 41 -32.47 -47.56 30.99
CA ASP A 41 -31.63 -48.01 29.87
C ASP A 41 -30.84 -46.82 29.26
N ARG A 42 -31.52 -45.70 29.06
CA ARG A 42 -30.91 -44.45 28.56
C ARG A 42 -29.92 -43.86 29.56
N ALA A 43 -30.22 -43.92 30.86
CA ALA A 43 -29.29 -43.50 31.90
C ALA A 43 -28.01 -44.36 31.93
N ALA A 44 -28.11 -45.66 31.62
CA ALA A 44 -26.95 -46.54 31.51
C ALA A 44 -26.06 -46.17 30.30
N GLU A 45 -26.65 -45.92 29.13
CA GLU A 45 -25.91 -45.46 27.94
C GLU A 45 -25.20 -44.12 28.18
N LEU A 46 -25.89 -43.15 28.80
CA LEU A 46 -25.32 -41.83 29.10
C LEU A 46 -24.19 -41.92 30.14
N ARG A 47 -24.28 -42.86 31.09
CA ARG A 47 -23.23 -43.15 32.06
C ARG A 47 -21.98 -43.73 31.39
N GLU A 48 -22.15 -44.61 30.40
CA GLU A 48 -21.02 -45.16 29.66
C GLU A 48 -20.32 -44.08 28.81
N GLN A 49 -21.09 -43.19 28.18
CA GLN A 49 -20.55 -42.03 27.46
C GLN A 49 -19.84 -41.04 28.38
N GLU A 50 -20.38 -40.78 29.58
CA GLU A 50 -19.73 -39.96 30.61
C GLU A 50 -18.38 -40.56 31.02
N LEU A 51 -18.31 -41.87 31.30
CA LEU A 51 -17.06 -42.56 31.66
C LEU A 51 -16.00 -42.48 30.56
N GLN A 52 -16.40 -42.64 29.29
CA GLN A 52 -15.49 -42.49 28.15
C GLN A 52 -14.96 -41.05 28.03
N LEU A 53 -15.81 -40.05 28.26
CA LEU A 53 -15.40 -38.65 28.26
C LEU A 53 -14.51 -38.32 29.45
N GLU A 54 -14.76 -38.87 30.64
CA GLU A 54 -13.90 -38.72 31.82
C GLU A 54 -12.51 -39.33 31.59
N GLU A 55 -12.43 -40.51 30.97
CA GLU A 55 -11.14 -41.12 30.63
C GLU A 55 -10.38 -40.28 29.59
N LYS A 56 -11.10 -39.74 28.59
CA LYS A 56 -10.52 -38.83 27.59
C LYS A 56 -10.04 -37.53 28.21
N ILE A 57 -10.80 -36.95 29.13
CA ILE A 57 -10.41 -35.77 29.91
C ILE A 57 -9.15 -36.07 30.71
N ARG A 58 -9.06 -37.23 31.37
CA ARG A 58 -7.89 -37.64 32.14
C ARG A 58 -6.64 -37.69 31.26
N LYS A 59 -6.70 -38.36 30.11
CA LYS A 59 -5.57 -38.44 29.17
C LYS A 59 -5.14 -37.06 28.66
N LEU A 60 -6.10 -36.22 28.26
CA LEU A 60 -5.82 -34.86 27.79
C LEU A 60 -5.27 -33.94 28.89
N ASP A 61 -5.70 -34.12 30.15
CA ASP A 61 -5.18 -33.36 31.28
C ASP A 61 -3.75 -33.83 31.64
N GLU A 62 -3.48 -35.13 31.64
CA GLU A 62 -2.14 -35.71 31.82
C GLU A 62 -1.17 -35.25 30.72
N GLU A 63 -1.58 -35.28 29.45
CA GLU A 63 -0.79 -34.77 28.32
C GLU A 63 -0.51 -33.26 28.48
N TRP A 64 -1.52 -32.47 28.87
CA TRP A 64 -1.35 -31.04 29.08
C TRP A 64 -0.43 -30.70 30.26
N GLN A 65 -0.46 -31.48 31.35
CA GLN A 65 0.47 -31.31 32.47
C GLN A 65 1.89 -31.78 32.11
N ALA A 66 2.03 -32.83 31.30
CA ALA A 66 3.31 -33.31 30.81
C ALA A 66 3.97 -32.30 29.84
N GLU A 67 3.19 -31.68 28.95
CA GLU A 67 3.66 -30.59 28.08
C GLU A 67 4.06 -29.34 28.86
N LYS A 68 3.41 -29.08 30.02
CA LYS A 68 3.76 -27.94 30.86
C LYS A 68 5.14 -28.06 31.52
N GLY A 69 5.60 -29.27 31.83
CA GLY A 69 6.87 -29.50 32.52
C GLY A 69 7.07 -28.66 33.79
N GLU A 70 8.29 -28.65 34.35
CA GLU A 70 8.70 -27.67 35.39
C GLU A 70 9.17 -26.33 34.79
N ASP A 71 9.19 -26.21 33.46
CA ASP A 71 9.79 -25.06 32.79
C ASP A 71 8.89 -23.83 32.87
N LYS A 72 9.46 -22.75 33.42
CA LYS A 72 8.79 -21.45 33.48
C LYS A 72 8.60 -20.92 32.06
N PRO A 73 7.42 -20.38 31.72
CA PRO A 73 7.20 -19.78 30.40
C PRO A 73 8.24 -18.69 30.12
N LEU A 74 9.07 -18.91 29.10
CA LEU A 74 10.07 -17.95 28.62
C LEU A 74 9.46 -17.06 27.54
N VAL A 75 9.72 -15.76 27.64
CA VAL A 75 9.32 -14.81 26.60
C VAL A 75 10.41 -14.81 25.53
N THR A 76 10.09 -15.29 24.33
CA THR A 76 11.01 -15.29 23.19
C THR A 76 10.94 -13.97 22.41
N ALA A 77 11.92 -13.74 21.53
CA ALA A 77 11.93 -12.59 20.62
C ALA A 77 10.67 -12.54 19.74
N GLU A 78 10.18 -13.70 19.27
CA GLU A 78 8.95 -13.82 18.48
C GLU A 78 7.71 -13.36 19.26
N ASN A 79 7.65 -13.66 20.57
CA ASN A 79 6.53 -13.21 21.40
C ASN A 79 6.52 -11.69 21.59
N ILE A 80 7.71 -11.07 21.68
CA ILE A 80 7.84 -9.62 21.73
C ILE A 80 7.43 -9.03 20.38
N ALA A 81 7.93 -9.60 19.29
CA ALA A 81 7.64 -9.16 17.93
C ALA A 81 6.14 -9.25 17.58
N GLU A 82 5.44 -10.30 18.00
CA GLU A 82 3.99 -10.46 17.80
C GLU A 82 3.19 -9.35 18.52
N VAL A 83 3.58 -9.00 19.74
CA VAL A 83 2.92 -7.93 20.51
C VAL A 83 3.23 -6.56 19.91
N VAL A 84 4.49 -6.31 19.53
CA VAL A 84 4.85 -5.05 18.87
C VAL A 84 4.12 -4.93 17.52
N GLY A 85 3.99 -6.02 16.77
CA GLY A 85 3.27 -6.02 15.51
C GLY A 85 1.77 -5.78 15.67
N MET A 86 1.15 -6.30 16.72
CA MET A 86 -0.23 -5.95 17.05
C MET A 86 -0.42 -4.47 17.40
N TRP A 87 0.50 -3.86 18.15
CA TRP A 87 0.38 -2.45 18.52
C TRP A 87 0.66 -1.51 17.35
N THR A 88 1.63 -1.87 16.51
CA THR A 88 2.10 -1.01 15.42
C THR A 88 1.38 -1.27 14.10
N GLY A 89 0.68 -2.41 13.97
CA GLY A 89 0.14 -2.89 12.71
C GLY A 89 1.20 -3.49 11.76
N ILE A 90 2.48 -3.54 12.18
CA ILE A 90 3.60 -3.96 11.32
C ILE A 90 4.17 -5.31 11.79
N PRO A 91 4.20 -6.36 10.96
CA PRO A 91 4.77 -7.65 11.34
C PRO A 91 6.26 -7.55 11.68
N VAL A 92 6.63 -7.72 12.95
CA VAL A 92 8.03 -7.57 13.42
C VAL A 92 8.87 -8.85 13.24
N VAL A 93 8.23 -10.02 13.17
CA VAL A 93 8.87 -11.35 13.24
C VAL A 93 9.74 -11.67 12.02
N GLN A 94 9.49 -11.05 10.87
CA GLN A 94 10.22 -11.33 9.61
C GLN A 94 11.39 -10.35 9.36
N LEU A 95 11.63 -9.35 10.20
CA LEU A 95 12.34 -8.15 9.74
C LEU A 95 13.87 -8.24 9.69
N ALA A 96 14.61 -8.87 10.59
CA ALA A 96 16.05 -8.56 10.68
C ALA A 96 16.90 -8.93 9.42
N ASP A 97 16.81 -10.18 8.95
CA ASP A 97 17.60 -10.63 7.78
C ASP A 97 16.85 -10.40 6.45
N ASP A 98 15.52 -10.51 6.45
CA ASP A 98 14.68 -10.27 5.26
C ASP A 98 14.57 -8.77 4.90
N GLU A 99 14.47 -7.87 5.89
CA GLU A 99 14.39 -6.41 5.64
C GLU A 99 15.67 -5.91 4.97
N THR A 100 16.84 -6.42 5.37
CA THR A 100 18.11 -6.02 4.75
C THR A 100 18.15 -6.41 3.27
N SER A 101 17.83 -7.67 2.95
CA SER A 101 17.75 -8.15 1.55
C SER A 101 16.69 -7.38 0.76
N ARG A 102 15.51 -7.17 1.35
CA ARG A 102 14.41 -6.42 0.76
C ARG A 102 14.82 -4.98 0.44
N LEU A 103 15.50 -4.28 1.35
CA LEU A 103 15.99 -2.92 1.17
C LEU A 103 17.09 -2.83 0.11
N LEU A 104 17.96 -3.85 -0.01
CA LEU A 104 18.97 -3.92 -1.06
C LEU A 104 18.36 -4.11 -2.45
N ASN A 105 17.20 -4.77 -2.53
CA ASN A 105 16.45 -4.99 -3.76
C ASN A 105 15.26 -4.01 -3.92
N MET A 106 15.26 -2.90 -3.18
CA MET A 106 14.14 -1.95 -3.15
C MET A 106 13.84 -1.42 -4.54
N GLU A 107 14.85 -1.04 -5.31
CA GLU A 107 14.70 -0.52 -6.66
C GLU A 107 13.94 -1.50 -7.56
N GLU A 108 14.34 -2.78 -7.56
CA GLU A 108 13.68 -3.83 -8.37
C GLU A 108 12.20 -4.00 -8.00
N VAL A 109 11.90 -4.05 -6.70
CA VAL A 109 10.52 -4.21 -6.22
C VAL A 109 9.66 -3.01 -6.62
N MET A 110 10.21 -1.79 -6.48
CA MET A 110 9.50 -0.57 -6.85
C MET A 110 9.27 -0.46 -8.36
N HIS A 111 10.20 -0.93 -9.20
CA HIS A 111 10.07 -0.94 -10.67
C HIS A 111 8.92 -1.82 -11.18
N ARG A 112 8.50 -2.84 -10.41
CA ARG A 112 7.35 -3.67 -10.79
C ARG A 112 6.04 -2.88 -10.82
N ARG A 113 5.97 -1.80 -10.04
CA ARG A 113 4.76 -0.96 -9.91
C ARG A 113 4.95 0.43 -10.53
N ILE A 114 6.16 0.96 -10.51
CA ILE A 114 6.47 2.32 -10.98
C ILE A 114 7.29 2.25 -12.25
N ILE A 115 6.67 2.70 -13.34
CA ILE A 115 7.25 2.66 -14.68
C ILE A 115 7.94 3.98 -15.01
N GLY A 116 9.20 3.87 -15.43
CA GLY A 116 9.92 4.96 -16.08
C GLY A 116 10.34 6.11 -15.17
N GLN A 117 10.40 5.93 -13.85
CA GLN A 117 10.84 6.98 -12.91
C GLN A 117 12.09 6.51 -12.13
N ASP A 118 13.10 6.05 -12.86
CA ASP A 118 14.24 5.33 -12.27
C ASP A 118 15.10 6.23 -11.39
N GLU A 119 15.30 7.50 -11.77
CA GLU A 119 16.02 8.46 -10.94
C GLU A 119 15.32 8.70 -9.59
N ALA A 120 13.98 8.74 -9.62
CA ALA A 120 13.17 8.93 -8.43
C ALA A 120 13.33 7.78 -7.45
N ILE A 121 13.18 6.55 -7.94
CA ILE A 121 13.30 5.32 -7.16
C ILE A 121 14.71 5.21 -6.57
N ASN A 122 15.75 5.43 -7.38
CA ASN A 122 17.14 5.38 -6.94
C ASN A 122 17.45 6.40 -5.83
N THR A 123 16.95 7.63 -5.95
CA THR A 123 17.20 8.70 -4.98
C THR A 123 16.58 8.36 -3.61
N ILE A 124 15.33 7.88 -3.62
CA ILE A 124 14.59 7.49 -2.43
C ILE A 124 15.23 6.26 -1.79
N ALA A 125 15.53 5.21 -2.57
CA ALA A 125 16.12 3.98 -2.08
C ALA A 125 17.48 4.23 -1.40
N LYS A 126 18.34 5.08 -2.00
CA LYS A 126 19.62 5.48 -1.38
C LYS A 126 19.41 6.20 -0.04
N ALA A 127 18.45 7.11 0.05
CA ALA A 127 18.17 7.86 1.27
C ALA A 127 17.62 6.97 2.39
N ILE A 128 16.69 6.06 2.06
CA ILE A 128 16.11 5.12 3.01
C ILE A 128 17.15 4.11 3.50
N ARG A 129 17.99 3.57 2.59
CA ARG A 129 19.10 2.69 2.97
C ARG A 129 20.06 3.37 3.95
N ARG A 130 20.41 4.64 3.75
CA ARG A 130 21.22 5.41 4.72
C ARG A 130 20.55 5.52 6.08
N ALA A 131 19.25 5.79 6.11
CA ALA A 131 18.49 5.90 7.37
C ALA A 131 18.45 4.55 8.11
N ARG A 132 18.16 3.46 7.40
CA ARG A 132 18.07 2.10 7.97
C ARG A 132 19.43 1.54 8.39
N ALA A 133 20.51 1.91 7.71
CA ALA A 133 21.88 1.56 8.11
C ALA A 133 22.38 2.36 9.33
N GLY A 134 21.55 3.23 9.94
CA GLY A 134 21.96 4.06 11.08
C GLY A 134 22.94 5.18 10.72
N LEU A 135 23.10 5.49 9.43
CA LEU A 135 23.98 6.56 8.93
C LEU A 135 23.30 7.93 8.88
N LYS A 136 22.06 8.02 9.40
CA LYS A 136 21.26 9.24 9.53
C LYS A 136 20.99 9.50 11.01
N ASP A 137 20.79 10.77 11.36
CA ASP A 137 20.37 11.17 12.70
C ASP A 137 19.04 10.46 13.09
N PRO A 138 19.02 9.64 14.16
CA PRO A 138 17.84 8.90 14.60
C PRO A 138 16.72 9.80 15.15
N ARG A 139 16.99 11.08 15.37
CA ARG A 139 15.98 12.06 15.77
C ARG A 139 15.13 12.55 14.61
N ARG A 140 15.52 12.30 13.37
CA ARG A 140 14.81 12.81 12.18
C ARG A 140 13.91 11.73 11.58
N PRO A 141 12.89 12.11 10.77
CA PRO A 141 12.13 11.16 9.97
C PRO A 141 13.03 10.30 9.08
N ILE A 142 12.56 9.12 8.66
CA ILE A 142 13.31 8.19 7.80
C ILE A 142 13.76 8.88 6.51
N GLY A 143 12.88 9.66 5.89
CA GLY A 143 13.18 10.41 4.68
C GLY A 143 12.22 11.57 4.46
N ASN A 144 12.75 12.72 4.04
CA ASN A 144 12.02 13.93 3.68
C ASN A 144 12.31 14.24 2.21
N PHE A 145 11.30 14.19 1.34
CA PHE A 145 11.49 14.33 -0.11
C PHE A 145 10.56 15.38 -0.71
N ILE A 146 11.05 16.08 -1.74
CA ILE A 146 10.23 16.94 -2.60
C ILE A 146 10.14 16.31 -3.99
N PHE A 147 8.94 16.06 -4.47
CA PHE A 147 8.66 15.52 -5.80
C PHE A 147 8.19 16.64 -6.71
N LEU A 148 9.02 16.97 -7.70
CA LEU A 148 8.74 17.97 -8.73
C LEU A 148 8.33 17.27 -10.03
N GLY A 149 7.43 17.88 -10.79
CA GLY A 149 7.06 17.39 -12.13
C GLY A 149 5.60 17.69 -12.48
N PRO A 150 5.15 17.36 -13.69
CA PRO A 150 3.78 17.57 -14.10
C PRO A 150 2.79 16.64 -13.38
N THR A 151 1.49 16.89 -13.55
CA THR A 151 0.43 16.02 -13.02
C THR A 151 0.36 14.70 -13.78
N GLY A 152 0.07 13.61 -13.07
CA GLY A 152 -0.23 12.32 -13.69
C GLY A 152 0.97 11.49 -14.16
N VAL A 153 2.19 11.83 -13.77
CA VAL A 153 3.42 11.06 -14.07
C VAL A 153 3.83 10.04 -13.01
N GLY A 154 3.02 9.86 -11.96
CA GLY A 154 3.27 8.82 -10.94
C GLY A 154 3.81 9.30 -9.59
N LYS A 155 3.85 10.62 -9.32
CA LYS A 155 4.29 11.17 -8.02
C LYS A 155 3.58 10.53 -6.83
N THR A 156 2.25 10.56 -6.81
CA THR A 156 1.43 9.96 -5.73
C THR A 156 1.52 8.43 -5.72
N GLU A 157 1.64 7.81 -6.91
CA GLU A 157 1.74 6.35 -7.03
C GLU A 157 3.03 5.82 -6.42
N LEU A 158 4.16 6.53 -6.63
CA LEU A 158 5.43 6.20 -6.00
C LEU A 158 5.33 6.22 -4.47
N VAL A 159 4.57 7.16 -3.89
CA VAL A 159 4.37 7.21 -2.43
C VAL A 159 3.49 6.08 -1.92
N ARG A 160 2.46 5.66 -2.68
CA ARG A 160 1.65 4.48 -2.35
C ARG A 160 2.49 3.21 -2.36
N ALA A 161 3.25 3.01 -3.43
CA ALA A 161 4.18 1.88 -3.55
C ALA A 161 5.21 1.90 -2.42
N LEU A 162 5.69 3.08 -2.03
CA LEU A 162 6.63 3.23 -0.93
C LEU A 162 6.00 2.90 0.43
N ALA A 163 4.75 3.29 0.67
CA ALA A 163 4.01 2.96 1.88
C ALA A 163 3.82 1.45 2.03
N GLU A 164 3.37 0.79 0.96
CA GLU A 164 3.23 -0.66 0.90
C GLU A 164 4.57 -1.37 1.12
N PHE A 165 5.63 -0.90 0.44
CA PHE A 165 6.96 -1.49 0.57
C PHE A 165 7.55 -1.32 1.98
N MET A 166 7.47 -0.12 2.57
CA MET A 166 8.13 0.16 3.85
C MET A 166 7.34 -0.28 5.07
N PHE A 167 6.01 -0.27 4.98
CA PHE A 167 5.12 -0.44 6.14
C PHE A 167 4.07 -1.54 5.94
N GLY A 168 4.09 -2.25 4.81
CA GLY A 168 3.27 -3.44 4.58
C GLY A 168 1.84 -3.17 4.10
N GLY A 169 1.44 -1.92 3.95
CA GLY A 169 0.10 -1.57 3.46
C GLY A 169 -0.03 -0.15 2.96
N GLU A 170 -0.85 0.05 1.93
CA GLU A 170 -1.18 1.38 1.39
C GLU A 170 -1.97 2.25 2.38
N ASP A 171 -2.70 1.63 3.31
CA ASP A 171 -3.49 2.34 4.30
C ASP A 171 -2.61 3.13 5.29
N THR A 172 -1.32 2.80 5.38
CA THR A 172 -0.32 3.57 6.13
C THR A 172 0.03 4.91 5.48
N LEU A 173 -0.48 5.19 4.27
CA LEU A 173 -0.38 6.49 3.63
C LEU A 173 -1.35 7.50 4.25
N ILE A 174 -0.81 8.53 4.88
CA ILE A 174 -1.55 9.72 5.31
C ILE A 174 -1.43 10.75 4.19
N ARG A 175 -2.54 11.11 3.55
CA ARG A 175 -2.57 12.09 2.47
C ARG A 175 -3.26 13.37 2.91
N LEU A 176 -2.60 14.50 2.69
CA LEU A 176 -3.12 15.84 2.97
C LEU A 176 -2.93 16.73 1.74
N ASP A 177 -3.99 17.38 1.31
CA ASP A 177 -3.95 18.37 0.23
C ASP A 177 -3.63 19.75 0.82
N MET A 178 -2.51 20.34 0.42
CA MET A 178 -2.06 21.62 0.96
C MET A 178 -2.88 22.81 0.47
N SER A 179 -3.68 22.64 -0.58
CA SER A 179 -4.69 23.63 -0.99
C SER A 179 -5.77 23.82 0.08
N GLU A 180 -6.01 22.85 0.96
CA GLU A 180 -6.90 23.02 2.13
C GLU A 180 -6.29 23.86 3.26
N PHE A 181 -4.98 24.14 3.20
CA PHE A 181 -4.22 24.82 4.25
C PHE A 181 -3.60 26.14 3.75
N MET A 182 -4.22 26.76 2.75
CA MET A 182 -3.81 28.07 2.20
C MET A 182 -4.00 29.21 3.22
N GLU A 183 -4.98 29.09 4.11
CA GLU A 183 -5.31 30.11 5.09
C GLU A 183 -4.71 29.82 6.46
N LYS A 184 -4.32 30.88 7.18
CA LYS A 184 -3.72 30.79 8.51
C LYS A 184 -4.57 29.98 9.51
N PHE A 185 -5.89 30.18 9.51
CA PHE A 185 -6.80 29.47 10.42
C PHE A 185 -6.86 27.98 10.10
N ALA A 186 -6.77 27.59 8.84
CA ALA A 186 -6.79 26.19 8.43
C ALA A 186 -5.56 25.42 8.91
N VAL A 187 -4.40 26.07 9.08
CA VAL A 187 -3.17 25.46 9.62
C VAL A 187 -3.39 24.84 11.00
N SER A 188 -4.23 25.46 11.83
CA SER A 188 -4.56 24.93 13.15
C SER A 188 -5.24 23.55 13.07
N ARG A 189 -5.93 23.21 11.97
CA ARG A 189 -6.53 21.88 11.77
C ARG A 189 -5.50 20.77 11.67
N LEU A 190 -4.23 21.05 11.32
CA LEU A 190 -3.17 20.04 11.26
C LEU A 190 -2.75 19.56 12.66
N VAL A 191 -2.69 20.49 13.62
CA VAL A 191 -2.18 20.25 14.98
C VAL A 191 -3.25 20.24 16.07
N GLY A 192 -4.45 20.72 15.75
CA GLY A 192 -5.56 20.95 16.66
C GLY A 192 -5.76 22.44 16.92
N ALA A 193 -7.02 22.84 17.13
CA ALA A 193 -7.32 24.20 17.57
C ALA A 193 -6.76 24.43 18.98
N PRO A 194 -6.32 25.64 19.35
CA PRO A 194 -5.90 25.95 20.72
C PRO A 194 -7.09 25.98 21.70
N PRO A 195 -6.85 25.89 23.02
CA PRO A 195 -7.92 25.96 24.03
C PRO A 195 -8.80 27.21 23.85
N GLY A 196 -10.12 27.02 23.82
CA GLY A 196 -11.10 28.11 23.66
C GLY A 196 -11.59 28.37 22.23
N TYR A 197 -11.11 27.62 21.24
CA TYR A 197 -11.59 27.68 19.86
C TYR A 197 -12.50 26.48 19.51
N VAL A 198 -13.42 26.67 18.56
CA VAL A 198 -14.27 25.58 18.03
C VAL A 198 -13.36 24.52 17.41
N GLY A 199 -13.59 23.25 17.74
CA GLY A 199 -12.74 22.13 17.32
C GLY A 199 -11.56 21.83 18.24
N TYR A 200 -11.46 22.43 19.43
CA TYR A 200 -10.44 22.05 20.43
C TYR A 200 -10.52 20.57 20.86
N GLU A 201 -11.74 20.02 20.92
CA GLU A 201 -11.99 18.61 21.22
C GLU A 201 -11.47 17.70 20.09
N GLU A 202 -11.58 18.16 18.84
CA GLU A 202 -11.11 17.48 17.63
C GLU A 202 -9.58 17.65 17.52
N GLY A 203 -8.82 16.58 17.79
CA GLY A 203 -7.36 16.61 17.64
C GLY A 203 -6.93 16.98 16.21
N GLY A 204 -5.67 17.37 16.04
CA GLY A 204 -5.14 17.74 14.72
C GLY A 204 -5.17 16.60 13.71
N GLN A 205 -5.52 16.88 12.46
CA GLN A 205 -5.59 15.88 11.41
C GLN A 205 -4.26 15.14 11.20
N LEU A 206 -3.14 15.88 11.18
CA LEU A 206 -1.81 15.30 11.03
C LEU A 206 -1.36 14.61 12.31
N THR A 207 -1.48 15.28 13.45
CA THR A 207 -1.00 14.77 14.75
C THR A 207 -1.77 13.53 15.22
N GLU A 208 -3.09 13.48 15.03
CA GLU A 208 -3.91 12.30 15.32
C GLU A 208 -3.62 11.14 14.37
N ALA A 209 -3.49 11.41 13.06
CA ALA A 209 -3.22 10.36 12.08
C ALA A 209 -1.87 9.68 12.33
N VAL A 210 -0.81 10.46 12.59
CA VAL A 210 0.51 9.93 12.90
C VAL A 210 0.54 9.24 14.26
N ARG A 211 -0.19 9.75 15.28
CA ARG A 211 -0.27 9.04 16.56
C ARG A 211 -0.94 7.67 16.43
N ARG A 212 -1.94 7.53 15.55
CA ARG A 212 -2.61 6.25 15.28
C ARG A 212 -1.73 5.32 14.43
N LYS A 213 -0.94 5.88 13.52
CA LYS A 213 -0.05 5.16 12.60
C LYS A 213 1.37 5.72 12.71
N SER A 214 2.09 5.34 13.76
CA SER A 214 3.44 5.87 14.04
C SER A 214 4.47 5.54 12.95
N TYR A 215 4.20 4.52 12.15
CA TYR A 215 4.96 4.13 10.96
C TYR A 215 4.09 4.38 9.73
N CYS A 216 4.42 5.42 8.98
CA CYS A 216 3.57 5.89 7.90
C CYS A 216 4.37 6.63 6.82
N CYS A 217 3.80 6.64 5.62
CA CYS A 217 4.17 7.64 4.62
C CYS A 217 3.20 8.83 4.73
N ILE A 218 3.73 10.04 4.73
CA ILE A 218 2.95 11.27 4.77
C ILE A 218 3.12 11.96 3.43
N LEU A 219 2.02 12.10 2.69
CA LEU A 219 1.97 12.80 1.41
C LEU A 219 1.33 14.17 1.60
N LEU A 220 2.11 15.22 1.38
CA LEU A 220 1.68 16.60 1.35
C LEU A 220 1.58 17.04 -0.12
N ASP A 221 0.38 16.98 -0.69
CA ASP A 221 0.16 17.33 -2.09
C ASP A 221 0.09 18.85 -2.31
N GLU A 222 0.65 19.34 -3.41
CA GLU A 222 0.65 20.76 -3.81
C GLU A 222 1.22 21.72 -2.75
N ILE A 223 2.39 21.35 -2.19
CA ILE A 223 3.02 22.07 -1.07
C ILE A 223 3.23 23.57 -1.33
N GLU A 224 3.38 24.00 -2.58
CA GLU A 224 3.48 25.40 -2.96
C GLU A 224 2.23 26.24 -2.64
N LYS A 225 1.08 25.60 -2.41
CA LYS A 225 -0.18 26.27 -2.04
C LYS A 225 -0.31 26.48 -0.53
N ALA A 226 0.47 25.76 0.28
CA ALA A 226 0.37 25.83 1.73
C ALA A 226 0.65 27.24 2.27
N HIS A 227 -0.02 27.60 3.36
CA HIS A 227 0.32 28.80 4.12
C HIS A 227 1.76 28.69 4.69
N PRO A 228 2.53 29.80 4.78
CA PRO A 228 3.88 29.81 5.34
C PRO A 228 4.04 29.14 6.71
N ASP A 229 3.02 29.21 7.57
CA ASP A 229 3.03 28.59 8.91
C ASP A 229 3.09 27.04 8.86
N VAL A 230 2.64 26.41 7.77
CA VAL A 230 2.79 24.96 7.57
C VAL A 230 4.27 24.59 7.49
N PHE A 231 5.08 25.39 6.79
CA PHE A 231 6.51 25.15 6.66
C PHE A 231 7.25 25.23 8.00
N ASN A 232 6.80 26.10 8.91
CA ASN A 232 7.37 26.18 10.26
C ASN A 232 7.12 24.89 11.06
N LEU A 233 5.92 24.30 10.93
CA LEU A 233 5.61 23.01 11.54
C LEU A 233 6.47 21.88 10.93
N LEU A 234 6.64 21.90 9.60
CA LEU A 234 7.47 20.91 8.90
C LEU A 234 8.94 21.01 9.31
N LEU A 235 9.49 22.21 9.45
CA LEU A 235 10.87 22.41 9.95
C LEU A 235 11.06 21.78 11.33
N GLN A 236 10.10 21.96 12.24
CA GLN A 236 10.13 21.32 13.55
C GLN A 236 10.14 19.78 13.43
N ILE A 237 9.30 19.22 12.55
CA ILE A 237 9.25 17.78 12.31
C ILE A 237 10.57 17.27 11.71
N PHE A 238 11.15 17.98 10.74
CA PHE A 238 12.37 17.55 10.07
C PHE A 238 13.60 17.59 10.98
N ASP A 239 13.60 18.48 11.97
CA ASP A 239 14.72 18.72 12.87
C ASP A 239 14.69 17.82 14.09
N ASP A 240 13.54 17.77 14.76
CA ASP A 240 13.40 17.10 16.06
C ASP A 240 12.63 15.77 15.95
N GLY A 241 12.04 15.48 14.80
CA GLY A 241 11.24 14.26 14.57
C GLY A 241 9.99 14.19 15.43
N HIS A 242 9.52 15.31 15.97
CA HIS A 242 8.29 15.35 16.73
C HIS A 242 7.55 16.66 16.55
N LEU A 243 6.25 16.63 16.80
CA LEU A 243 5.41 17.81 16.83
C LEU A 243 4.55 17.78 18.09
N THR A 244 4.41 18.93 18.75
CA THR A 244 3.51 19.06 19.90
C THR A 244 2.16 19.53 19.41
N ASP A 245 1.10 18.79 19.73
CA ASP A 245 -0.26 19.17 19.39
C ASP A 245 -0.80 20.29 20.30
N ALA A 246 -1.98 20.82 19.97
CA ALA A 246 -2.60 21.90 20.75
C ALA A 246 -3.01 21.50 22.18
N LYS A 247 -3.02 20.20 22.50
CA LYS A 247 -3.28 19.64 23.84
C LYS A 247 -1.98 19.36 24.61
N GLY A 248 -0.82 19.73 24.07
CA GLY A 248 0.48 19.54 24.69
C GLY A 248 1.05 18.11 24.56
N ARG A 249 0.43 17.25 23.74
CA ARG A 249 0.91 15.88 23.50
C ARG A 249 1.99 15.91 22.42
N ARG A 250 3.11 15.23 22.68
CA ARG A 250 4.22 15.09 21.72
C ARG A 250 3.97 13.88 20.81
N VAL A 251 3.85 14.13 19.51
CA VAL A 251 3.66 13.11 18.47
C VAL A 251 4.99 12.86 17.76
N ASP A 252 5.32 11.59 17.54
CA ASP A 252 6.60 11.13 16.99
C ASP A 252 6.51 10.87 15.48
N PHE A 253 7.44 11.46 14.73
CA PHE A 253 7.56 11.37 13.27
C PHE A 253 8.85 10.66 12.83
N ARG A 254 9.68 10.18 13.77
CA ARG A 254 10.99 9.55 13.44
C ARG A 254 10.85 8.32 12.55
N ASN A 255 9.72 7.62 12.65
CA ASN A 255 9.40 6.44 11.84
C ASN A 255 8.54 6.75 10.60
N SER A 256 8.47 8.03 10.20
CA SER A 256 7.70 8.46 9.02
C SER A 256 8.61 8.74 7.81
N ILE A 257 8.04 8.58 6.61
CA ILE A 257 8.60 9.11 5.38
C ILE A 257 7.68 10.25 4.92
N ILE A 258 8.24 11.44 4.76
CA ILE A 258 7.48 12.65 4.39
C ILE A 258 7.80 12.98 2.95
N VAL A 259 6.77 12.99 2.11
CA VAL A 259 6.86 13.35 0.69
C VAL A 259 5.98 14.55 0.43
N MET A 260 6.56 15.57 -0.19
CA MET A 260 5.86 16.76 -0.62
C MET A 260 5.81 16.77 -2.15
N THR A 261 4.63 16.84 -2.74
CA THR A 261 4.53 16.99 -4.21
C THR A 261 4.34 18.45 -4.56
N SER A 262 4.96 18.85 -5.65
CA SER A 262 4.80 20.18 -6.20
C SER A 262 4.65 20.13 -7.72
N ASN A 263 3.80 21.01 -8.24
CA ASN A 263 3.63 21.22 -9.69
C ASN A 263 4.40 22.47 -10.17
N VAL A 264 5.24 23.06 -9.30
CA VAL A 264 6.05 24.24 -9.63
C VAL A 264 6.88 23.99 -10.89
N GLY A 265 6.81 24.94 -11.83
CA GLY A 265 7.56 24.91 -13.09
C GLY A 265 7.02 23.93 -14.15
N ALA A 266 5.97 23.15 -13.86
CA ALA A 266 5.38 22.21 -14.83
C ALA A 266 4.82 22.91 -16.08
N GLU A 267 4.32 24.15 -15.96
CA GLU A 267 3.85 24.93 -17.11
C GLU A 267 4.96 25.28 -18.11
N MET A 268 6.21 25.47 -17.64
CA MET A 268 7.34 25.79 -18.51
C MET A 268 7.76 24.57 -19.34
N ILE A 269 7.65 23.37 -18.75
CA ILE A 269 7.86 22.11 -19.46
C ILE A 269 6.89 22.01 -20.64
N ARG A 270 5.61 22.34 -20.42
CA ARG A 270 4.58 22.28 -21.46
C ARG A 270 4.84 23.23 -22.63
N LYS A 271 5.32 24.45 -22.35
CA LYS A 271 5.60 25.46 -23.38
C LYS A 271 6.92 25.21 -24.13
N GLY A 272 7.88 24.54 -23.50
CA GLY A 272 9.21 24.25 -24.06
C GLY A 272 9.22 23.18 -25.17
N THR A 273 8.19 22.33 -25.26
CA THR A 273 8.10 21.25 -26.25
C THR A 273 7.81 21.76 -27.68
N VAL A 274 7.51 23.04 -27.87
CA VAL A 274 7.00 23.59 -29.15
C VAL A 274 8.09 24.19 -30.07
N LEU A 275 9.37 24.28 -29.66
CA LEU A 275 10.42 24.81 -30.54
C LEU A 275 11.57 23.83 -30.81
N GLY A 276 11.48 23.12 -31.95
CA GLY A 276 12.66 22.68 -32.71
C GLY A 276 12.80 21.17 -32.92
N PHE A 277 11.93 20.54 -33.73
CA PHE A 277 12.28 19.27 -34.37
C PHE A 277 13.15 19.55 -35.60
N THR A 278 14.47 19.38 -35.48
CA THR A 278 15.33 19.13 -36.65
C THR A 278 15.39 17.61 -36.84
N PRO A 279 14.84 17.06 -37.94
CA PRO A 279 14.92 15.63 -38.20
C PRO A 279 16.33 15.31 -38.72
N GLY A 280 17.23 14.89 -37.82
CA GLY A 280 18.56 14.44 -38.23
C GLY A 280 19.55 14.30 -37.07
N ALA A 281 19.88 13.05 -36.75
CA ALA A 281 20.97 12.56 -35.89
C ALA A 281 20.84 12.73 -34.34
N ASN A 282 20.90 11.57 -33.65
CA ASN A 282 21.01 11.37 -32.19
C ASN A 282 19.83 11.82 -31.29
N GLN A 283 18.65 11.25 -31.51
CA GLN A 283 17.46 11.44 -30.65
C GLN A 283 17.71 11.16 -29.15
N ALA A 284 18.56 10.18 -28.80
CA ALA A 284 18.86 9.86 -27.40
C ALA A 284 19.63 10.98 -26.68
N LYS A 285 20.68 11.52 -27.31
CA LYS A 285 21.45 12.65 -26.75
C LYS A 285 20.62 13.93 -26.67
N THR A 286 19.75 14.18 -27.64
CA THR A 286 18.85 15.34 -27.64
C THR A 286 17.82 15.25 -26.51
N ARG A 287 17.29 14.05 -26.21
CA ARG A 287 16.35 13.83 -25.09
C ARG A 287 17.03 14.03 -23.74
N GLU A 288 18.22 13.49 -23.54
CA GLU A 288 18.99 13.66 -22.29
C GLU A 288 19.33 15.14 -22.03
N GLN A 289 19.78 15.86 -23.06
CA GLN A 289 20.03 17.31 -22.95
C GLN A 289 18.76 18.11 -22.65
N THR A 290 17.61 17.68 -23.17
CA THR A 290 16.32 18.32 -22.91
C THR A 290 15.87 18.07 -21.46
N TYR A 291 16.09 16.85 -20.95
CA TYR A 291 15.81 16.49 -19.57
C TYR A 291 16.66 17.29 -18.58
N GLU A 292 17.97 17.38 -18.79
CA GLU A 292 18.87 18.14 -17.92
C GLU A 292 18.49 19.62 -17.84
N LYS A 293 18.16 20.24 -18.98
CA LYS A 293 17.64 21.62 -19.02
C LYS A 293 16.31 21.77 -18.28
N MET A 294 15.40 20.81 -18.46
CA MET A 294 14.11 20.80 -17.75
C MET A 294 14.32 20.73 -16.25
N LYS A 295 15.17 19.80 -15.80
CA LYS A 295 15.55 19.59 -14.41
C LYS A 295 16.17 20.84 -13.80
N GLU A 296 17.11 21.48 -14.50
CA GLU A 296 17.74 22.72 -14.05
C GLU A 296 16.69 23.84 -13.87
N ASN A 297 15.78 24.00 -14.83
CA ASN A 297 14.70 25.00 -14.74
C ASN A 297 13.77 24.73 -13.55
N LEU A 298 13.35 23.48 -13.34
CA LEU A 298 12.51 23.09 -12.20
C LEU A 298 13.20 23.35 -10.86
N LEU A 299 14.48 23.00 -10.75
CA LEU A 299 15.27 23.24 -9.55
C LEU A 299 15.44 24.75 -9.27
N ASN A 300 15.61 25.56 -10.31
CA ASN A 300 15.70 27.01 -10.18
C ASN A 300 14.37 27.62 -9.73
N GLU A 301 13.24 27.17 -10.25
CA GLU A 301 11.92 27.63 -9.80
C GLU A 301 11.63 27.21 -8.36
N MET A 302 11.94 25.96 -8.00
CA MET A 302 11.83 25.50 -6.62
C MET A 302 12.64 26.37 -5.66
N LYS A 303 13.88 26.76 -6.00
CA LYS A 303 14.71 27.64 -5.17
C LYS A 303 14.15 29.06 -5.00
N LYS A 304 13.29 29.51 -5.93
CA LYS A 304 12.58 30.80 -5.80
C LYS A 304 11.34 30.66 -4.90
N THR A 305 10.65 29.52 -4.98
CA THR A 305 9.42 29.27 -4.21
C THR A 305 9.72 28.95 -2.75
N PHE A 306 10.72 28.09 -2.48
CA PHE A 306 11.01 27.61 -1.14
C PHE A 306 12.29 28.24 -0.58
N ARG A 307 12.26 28.57 0.71
CA ARG A 307 13.41 29.17 1.41
C ARG A 307 14.56 28.16 1.51
N PRO A 308 15.84 28.59 1.43
CA PRO A 308 16.99 27.70 1.56
C PRO A 308 17.00 26.87 2.85
N GLU A 309 16.52 27.44 3.95
CA GLU A 309 16.40 26.73 5.24
C GLU A 309 15.59 25.44 5.10
N PHE A 310 14.45 25.50 4.40
CA PHE A 310 13.58 24.35 4.16
C PHE A 310 14.23 23.32 3.25
N LEU A 311 14.86 23.79 2.16
CA LEU A 311 15.55 22.92 1.19
C LEU A 311 16.76 22.20 1.82
N ASN A 312 17.39 22.78 2.82
CA ASN A 312 18.50 22.14 3.53
C ASN A 312 18.05 21.04 4.52
N ARG A 313 16.75 20.90 4.78
CA ARG A 313 16.19 19.85 5.67
C ARG A 313 15.60 18.66 4.93
N VAL A 314 15.52 18.72 3.60
CA VAL A 314 15.08 17.59 2.78
C VAL A 314 16.25 16.69 2.40
N ASP A 315 16.03 15.38 2.39
CA ASP A 315 17.04 14.37 2.05
C ASP A 315 17.27 14.25 0.53
N GLY A 316 16.29 14.69 -0.27
CA GLY A 316 16.38 14.67 -1.72
C GLY A 316 15.24 15.42 -2.41
N VAL A 317 15.60 16.09 -3.51
CA VAL A 317 14.64 16.63 -4.47
C VAL A 317 14.62 15.69 -5.66
N VAL A 318 13.43 15.22 -6.02
CA VAL A 318 13.21 14.22 -7.05
C VAL A 318 12.43 14.86 -8.19
N VAL A 319 12.96 14.77 -9.41
CA VAL A 319 12.34 15.34 -10.61
C VAL A 319 11.74 14.22 -11.46
N PHE A 320 10.42 14.23 -11.58
CA PHE A 320 9.65 13.34 -12.44
C PHE A 320 9.54 13.94 -13.83
N HIS A 321 9.76 13.10 -14.83
CA HIS A 321 9.60 13.48 -16.23
C HIS A 321 8.31 12.92 -16.83
N SER A 322 7.93 13.48 -17.98
CA SER A 322 6.83 12.97 -18.79
C SER A 322 7.07 11.51 -19.20
N LEU A 323 5.98 10.77 -19.32
CA LEU A 323 5.98 9.38 -19.74
C LEU A 323 6.11 9.29 -21.27
N THR A 324 6.92 8.36 -21.74
CA THR A 324 7.04 7.99 -23.16
C THR A 324 5.89 7.07 -23.59
N ARG A 325 5.66 6.93 -24.90
CA ARG A 325 4.64 6.01 -25.44
C ARG A 325 4.88 4.57 -24.98
N GLU A 326 6.13 4.15 -24.98
CA GLU A 326 6.54 2.82 -24.52
C GLU A 326 6.25 2.62 -23.03
N GLN A 327 6.52 3.63 -22.20
CA GLN A 327 6.19 3.60 -20.77
C GLN A 327 4.68 3.61 -20.53
N ILE A 328 3.90 4.35 -21.32
CA ILE A 328 2.44 4.33 -21.24
C ILE A 328 1.91 2.93 -21.55
N ARG A 329 2.46 2.25 -22.57
CA ARG A 329 2.09 0.86 -22.89
C ARG A 329 2.34 -0.09 -21.71
N GLN A 330 3.51 0.02 -21.08
CA GLN A 330 3.81 -0.77 -19.88
C GLN A 330 2.86 -0.47 -18.70
N ILE A 331 2.41 0.78 -18.57
CA ILE A 331 1.40 1.15 -17.56
C ILE A 331 0.04 0.52 -17.89
N VAL A 332 -0.34 0.45 -19.17
CA VAL A 332 -1.55 -0.26 -19.61
C VAL A 332 -1.46 -1.75 -19.26
N ASP A 333 -0.33 -2.41 -19.52
CA ASP A 333 -0.10 -3.80 -19.12
C ASP A 333 -0.26 -4.00 -17.61
N LEU A 334 0.33 -3.10 -16.82
CA LEU A 334 0.23 -3.14 -15.36
C LEU A 334 -1.22 -3.00 -14.88
N MET A 335 -1.99 -2.09 -15.47
CA MET A 335 -3.40 -1.88 -15.12
C MET A 335 -4.29 -3.05 -15.55
N LEU A 336 -4.01 -3.69 -16.68
CA LEU A 336 -4.75 -4.87 -17.15
C LEU A 336 -4.48 -6.12 -16.31
N THR A 337 -3.44 -6.13 -15.49
CA THR A 337 -3.11 -7.27 -14.61
C THR A 337 -4.24 -7.56 -13.62
N SER A 338 -4.94 -6.55 -13.08
CA SER A 338 -6.08 -6.78 -12.19
C SER A 338 -7.26 -7.44 -12.91
N VAL A 339 -7.55 -7.01 -14.14
CA VAL A 339 -8.61 -7.60 -14.98
C VAL A 339 -8.26 -9.04 -15.32
N THR A 340 -7.00 -9.28 -15.70
CA THR A 340 -6.48 -10.61 -16.00
C THR A 340 -6.63 -11.56 -14.81
N GLN A 341 -6.32 -11.08 -13.60
CA GLN A 341 -6.45 -11.88 -12.38
C GLN A 341 -7.91 -12.22 -12.06
N GLN A 342 -8.83 -11.27 -12.21
CA GLN A 342 -10.27 -11.49 -12.01
C GLN A 342 -10.86 -12.50 -13.02
N LEU A 343 -10.43 -12.46 -14.28
CA LEU A 343 -10.83 -13.44 -15.29
C LEU A 343 -10.25 -14.82 -15.00
N LYS A 344 -8.99 -14.88 -14.54
CA LYS A 344 -8.32 -16.13 -14.18
C LYS A 344 -9.03 -16.85 -13.03
N GLU A 345 -9.59 -16.13 -12.05
CA GLU A 345 -10.42 -16.72 -10.99
C GLU A 345 -11.71 -17.37 -11.53
N LYS A 346 -12.19 -16.91 -12.69
CA LYS A 346 -13.31 -17.51 -13.42
C LYS A 346 -12.86 -18.59 -14.43
N GLY A 347 -11.58 -18.93 -14.45
CA GLY A 347 -10.99 -19.90 -15.37
C GLY A 347 -10.80 -19.38 -16.80
N ILE A 348 -10.82 -18.07 -17.01
CA ILE A 348 -10.70 -17.44 -18.33
C ILE A 348 -9.32 -16.78 -18.45
N THR A 349 -8.64 -17.00 -19.58
CA THR A 349 -7.36 -16.34 -19.88
C THR A 349 -7.61 -15.06 -20.69
N LEU A 350 -6.92 -13.98 -20.37
CA LEU A 350 -6.98 -12.72 -21.11
C LEU A 350 -5.68 -12.51 -21.89
N GLU A 351 -5.81 -12.26 -23.19
CA GLU A 351 -4.74 -11.80 -24.06
C GLU A 351 -5.12 -10.43 -24.63
N VAL A 352 -4.16 -9.51 -24.69
CA VAL A 352 -4.39 -8.16 -25.21
C VAL A 352 -3.35 -7.87 -26.27
N THR A 353 -3.78 -7.50 -27.46
CA THR A 353 -2.86 -7.24 -28.59
C THR A 353 -2.09 -5.93 -28.39
N GLU A 354 -0.89 -5.84 -28.98
CA GLU A 354 -0.10 -4.61 -28.90
C GLU A 354 -0.83 -3.40 -29.51
N ALA A 355 -1.63 -3.62 -30.55
CA ALA A 355 -2.46 -2.59 -31.17
C ALA A 355 -3.53 -2.06 -30.20
N ALA A 356 -4.22 -2.95 -29.48
CA ALA A 356 -5.18 -2.57 -28.46
C ALA A 356 -4.50 -1.78 -27.32
N LYS A 357 -3.33 -2.21 -26.85
CA LYS A 357 -2.59 -1.49 -25.80
C LYS A 357 -2.16 -0.10 -26.24
N ASP A 358 -1.67 0.04 -27.47
CA ASP A 358 -1.30 1.33 -28.04
C ASP A 358 -2.49 2.26 -28.13
N PHE A 359 -3.64 1.75 -28.57
CA PHE A 359 -4.87 2.53 -28.67
C PHE A 359 -5.40 2.97 -27.30
N LEU A 360 -5.39 2.07 -26.31
CA LEU A 360 -5.72 2.41 -24.92
C LEU A 360 -4.78 3.47 -24.36
N GLY A 361 -3.48 3.37 -24.67
CA GLY A 361 -2.48 4.36 -24.33
C GLY A 361 -2.77 5.73 -24.95
N GLU A 362 -3.09 5.78 -26.24
CA GLU A 362 -3.43 7.01 -26.96
C GLU A 362 -4.73 7.67 -26.45
N LYS A 363 -5.75 6.87 -26.11
CA LYS A 363 -7.03 7.39 -25.59
C LYS A 363 -6.96 7.77 -24.13
N GLY A 364 -6.11 7.11 -23.34
CA GLY A 364 -6.02 7.32 -21.90
C GLY A 364 -4.83 8.18 -21.45
N TYR A 365 -3.95 8.59 -22.37
CA TYR A 365 -2.90 9.58 -22.09
C TYR A 365 -3.33 10.97 -22.56
N ASP A 366 -3.16 11.94 -21.68
CA ASP A 366 -3.41 13.34 -21.98
C ASP A 366 -2.21 14.18 -21.51
N GLU A 367 -1.79 15.17 -22.30
CA GLU A 367 -0.62 15.99 -21.97
C GLU A 367 -0.80 16.85 -20.70
N LEU A 368 -2.04 17.21 -20.34
CA LEU A 368 -2.38 17.93 -19.11
C LEU A 368 -2.50 16.98 -17.91
N TYR A 369 -3.18 15.85 -18.11
CA TYR A 369 -3.57 14.95 -17.01
C TYR A 369 -2.65 13.72 -16.85
N GLY A 370 -1.68 13.55 -17.74
CA GLY A 370 -0.77 12.41 -17.80
C GLY A 370 -1.53 11.10 -17.99
N ALA A 371 -1.09 10.06 -17.28
CA ALA A 371 -1.69 8.73 -17.29
C ALA A 371 -2.99 8.60 -16.48
N ARG A 372 -3.51 9.70 -15.88
CA ARG A 372 -4.71 9.63 -15.01
C ARG A 372 -5.96 9.09 -15.72
N PRO A 373 -6.24 9.45 -16.99
CA PRO A 373 -7.42 8.92 -17.70
C PRO A 373 -7.32 7.43 -18.08
N LEU A 374 -6.13 6.81 -18.08
CA LEU A 374 -5.93 5.41 -18.51
C LEU A 374 -6.85 4.43 -17.79
N ARG A 375 -7.01 4.57 -16.48
CA ARG A 375 -7.89 3.67 -15.70
C ARG A 375 -9.32 3.71 -16.22
N ARG A 376 -9.82 4.90 -16.54
CA ARG A 376 -11.17 5.08 -17.07
C ARG A 376 -11.28 4.54 -18.49
N ALA A 377 -10.27 4.77 -19.34
CA ALA A 377 -10.25 4.21 -20.68
C ALA A 377 -10.28 2.66 -20.66
N ILE A 378 -9.50 2.03 -19.78
CA ILE A 378 -9.52 0.57 -19.60
C ILE A 378 -10.87 0.10 -19.09
N GLN A 379 -11.45 0.78 -18.09
CA GLN A 379 -12.76 0.44 -17.58
C GLN A 379 -13.83 0.49 -18.69
N ASP A 380 -13.98 1.65 -19.34
CA ASP A 380 -15.04 1.90 -20.33
C ASP A 380 -14.85 1.03 -21.60
N MET A 381 -13.61 0.78 -22.03
CA MET A 381 -13.33 0.13 -23.32
C MET A 381 -13.06 -1.37 -23.23
N VAL A 382 -12.64 -1.86 -22.05
CA VAL A 382 -12.24 -3.26 -21.83
C VAL A 382 -13.12 -3.92 -20.77
N GLU A 383 -13.14 -3.41 -19.53
CA GLU A 383 -13.86 -4.06 -18.42
C GLU A 383 -15.38 -4.12 -18.66
N ASP A 384 -15.97 -3.02 -19.14
CA ASP A 384 -17.41 -2.95 -19.41
C ASP A 384 -17.82 -3.95 -20.51
N LYS A 385 -17.03 -4.03 -21.59
CA LYS A 385 -17.28 -4.98 -22.70
C LYS A 385 -17.14 -6.43 -22.25
N LEU A 386 -16.05 -6.74 -21.54
CA LEU A 386 -15.84 -8.08 -20.97
C LEU A 386 -16.98 -8.46 -20.02
N SER A 387 -17.47 -7.52 -19.21
CA SER A 387 -18.55 -7.75 -18.26
C SER A 387 -19.87 -8.06 -18.97
N GLU A 388 -20.22 -7.29 -20.02
CA GLU A 388 -21.40 -7.58 -20.83
C GLU A 388 -21.35 -8.96 -21.49
N ASP A 389 -20.21 -9.31 -22.10
CA ASP A 389 -20.05 -10.59 -22.79
C ASP A 389 -20.03 -11.79 -21.83
N LEU A 390 -19.43 -11.64 -20.65
CA LEU A 390 -19.50 -12.64 -19.59
C LEU A 390 -20.95 -12.86 -19.11
N LEU A 391 -21.73 -11.79 -18.94
CA LEU A 391 -23.13 -11.90 -18.52
C LEU A 391 -24.03 -12.51 -19.59
N ARG A 392 -23.70 -12.29 -20.88
CA ARG A 392 -24.38 -12.94 -22.01
C ARG A 392 -24.02 -14.42 -22.16
N GLY A 393 -22.99 -14.90 -21.46
CA GLY A 393 -22.50 -16.27 -21.55
C GLY A 393 -21.65 -16.53 -22.79
N ASN A 394 -21.08 -15.48 -23.39
CA ASN A 394 -20.22 -15.58 -24.59
C ASN A 394 -18.85 -16.20 -24.28
N PHE A 395 -18.42 -16.19 -23.01
CA PHE A 395 -17.17 -16.77 -22.55
C PHE A 395 -17.41 -17.75 -21.40
N GLN A 396 -16.75 -18.90 -21.47
CA GLN A 396 -16.82 -19.98 -20.50
C GLN A 396 -15.46 -20.26 -19.88
N SER A 397 -15.46 -20.98 -18.76
CA SER A 397 -14.23 -21.44 -18.12
C SER A 397 -13.43 -22.32 -19.08
N GLY A 398 -12.14 -22.03 -19.23
CA GLY A 398 -11.23 -22.65 -20.19
C GLY A 398 -10.97 -21.80 -21.43
N ASP A 399 -11.78 -20.77 -21.69
CA ASP A 399 -11.60 -19.92 -22.87
C ASP A 399 -10.43 -18.95 -22.72
N THR A 400 -9.84 -18.60 -23.86
CA THR A 400 -8.90 -17.47 -23.97
C THR A 400 -9.58 -16.35 -24.72
N VAL A 401 -9.71 -15.20 -24.07
CA VAL A 401 -10.35 -14.00 -24.60
C VAL A 401 -9.28 -13.05 -25.09
N VAL A 402 -9.39 -12.62 -26.34
CA VAL A 402 -8.50 -11.65 -26.97
C VAL A 402 -9.18 -10.29 -27.01
N VAL A 403 -8.49 -9.29 -26.47
CA VAL A 403 -8.83 -7.88 -26.63
C VAL A 403 -7.98 -7.33 -27.76
N ASP A 404 -8.64 -6.95 -28.85
CA ASP A 404 -7.99 -6.47 -30.07
C ASP A 404 -8.55 -5.12 -30.53
N LEU A 405 -7.90 -4.52 -31.53
CA LEU A 405 -8.31 -3.28 -32.16
C LEU A 405 -8.82 -3.55 -33.58
N GLU A 406 -10.11 -3.35 -33.81
CA GLU A 406 -10.71 -3.36 -35.15
C GLU A 406 -11.10 -1.93 -35.54
N GLY A 407 -10.36 -1.37 -36.52
CA GLY A 407 -10.50 0.03 -36.89
C GLY A 407 -10.15 0.94 -35.70
N ASP A 408 -11.12 1.74 -35.26
CA ASP A 408 -11.00 2.65 -34.11
C ASP A 408 -11.79 2.15 -32.88
N GLN A 409 -12.06 0.85 -32.79
CA GLN A 409 -12.82 0.27 -31.68
C GLN A 409 -12.12 -0.95 -31.07
N ILE A 410 -12.06 -0.99 -29.74
CA ILE A 410 -11.66 -2.17 -29.01
C ILE A 410 -12.74 -3.23 -29.17
N VAL A 411 -12.36 -4.43 -29.57
CA VAL A 411 -13.25 -5.58 -29.68
C VAL A 411 -12.74 -6.72 -28.79
N VAL A 412 -13.66 -7.56 -28.35
CA VAL A 412 -13.37 -8.70 -27.48
C VAL A 412 -13.92 -9.94 -28.16
N HIS A 413 -13.07 -10.94 -28.39
CA HIS A 413 -13.45 -12.17 -29.07
C HIS A 413 -12.72 -13.39 -28.48
N PRO A 414 -13.30 -14.60 -28.55
CA PRO A 414 -12.62 -15.79 -28.10
C PRO A 414 -11.50 -16.15 -29.08
N THR A 415 -10.43 -16.75 -28.57
CA THR A 415 -9.38 -17.39 -29.38
C THR A 415 -9.97 -18.68 -29.95
N THR A 416 -10.77 -18.57 -31.00
CA THR A 416 -11.17 -19.77 -31.75
C THR A 416 -9.90 -20.42 -32.27
N ALA A 417 -9.70 -21.70 -31.92
CA ALA A 417 -8.63 -22.51 -32.48
C ALA A 417 -8.67 -22.37 -34.00
N VAL A 418 -7.66 -21.71 -34.57
CA VAL A 418 -7.46 -21.57 -36.00
C VAL A 418 -7.20 -22.98 -36.55
N GLY A 419 -8.26 -23.70 -36.92
CA GLY A 419 -8.15 -25.09 -37.35
C GLY A 419 -9.38 -25.71 -38.02
N ALA A 420 -10.50 -25.02 -38.18
CA ALA A 420 -11.73 -25.66 -38.70
C ALA A 420 -12.53 -24.87 -39.75
N LEU A 421 -11.90 -23.94 -40.50
CA LEU A 421 -12.56 -23.27 -41.64
C LEU A 421 -11.77 -23.36 -42.97
N MET A 422 -10.88 -24.35 -43.08
CA MET A 422 -10.37 -24.80 -44.38
C MET A 422 -10.67 -26.28 -44.57
N GLY A 423 -11.89 -26.57 -45.01
CA GLY A 423 -12.30 -27.90 -45.41
C GLY A 423 -13.80 -27.98 -45.64
N GLU A 424 -14.17 -28.22 -46.90
CA GLU A 424 -15.50 -28.65 -47.39
C GLU A 424 -16.55 -27.51 -47.44
N GLU A 425 -17.12 -27.11 -48.58
CA GLU A 425 -17.50 -27.86 -49.78
C GLU A 425 -17.56 -26.95 -51.03
N THR A 426 -17.00 -27.48 -52.12
CA THR A 426 -17.35 -27.42 -53.56
C THR A 426 -18.14 -26.24 -54.13
#